data_AF-A0A0P0LFZ6-F1
#
_entry.id   AF-A0A0P0LFZ6-F1
#
_cell.length_a   1.000
_cell.length_b   1.000
_cell.length_c   1.000
_cell.angle_alpha   90.00
_cell.angle_beta   90.00
_cell.angle_gamma   90.00
#
_symmetry.space_group_name_H-M   'P 1'
#
loop_
_entity.id
_entity.type
_entity.pdbx_description
1 polymer ?
#
loop_
_entity_poly.entity_id
_entity_poly.type
_entity_poly.pdbx_seq_one_letter_code
_entity_poly.pdbx_strand_id
1 'polypeptide(L)' 'MKAAIILSSLFLLAACGETRQDKAGVGSDKPAVAGTGVAVFTDPGWKAGDQAGWANHLKARAQYGQNDHARAPK' A
#
# COMPACT_ATOMS: atom_id res chain seq x y z
N MET A 1 40.07 -15.56 18.03
CA MET A 1 38.80 -16.26 18.31
C MET A 1 37.75 -15.32 18.92
N LYS A 2 38.01 -14.73 20.10
CA LYS A 2 37.07 -13.79 20.76
C LYS A 2 36.64 -12.60 19.89
N ALA A 3 37.59 -11.97 19.20
CA ALA A 3 37.30 -10.84 18.31
C ALA A 3 36.36 -11.22 17.14
N ALA A 4 36.51 -12.42 16.57
CA ALA A 4 35.66 -12.90 15.49
C ALA A 4 34.22 -13.15 15.95
N ILE A 5 34.03 -13.65 17.18
CA ILE A 5 32.71 -13.87 17.79
C ILE A 5 32.00 -12.54 18.09
N ILE A 6 32.73 -11.55 18.61
CA ILE A 6 32.17 -10.23 18.89
C ILE A 6 31.75 -9.55 17.58
N LEU A 7 32.60 -9.61 16.56
CA LEU A 7 32.34 -8.97 15.28
C LEU A 7 31.14 -9.62 14.56
N SER A 8 31.02 -10.95 14.57
CA SER A 8 29.88 -11.65 13.96
C SER A 8 28.56 -11.33 14.66
N SER A 9 28.58 -11.16 15.99
CA SER A 9 27.40 -10.85 16.80
C SER A 9 26.85 -9.45 16.50
N LEU A 10 27.72 -8.47 16.24
CA LEU A 10 27.34 -7.11 15.84
C LEU A 10 26.67 -7.08 14.45
N PHE A 11 27.17 -7.87 13.50
CA PHE A 11 26.57 -7.96 12.16
C PHE A 11 25.18 -8.60 12.17
N LEU A 12 24.95 -9.61 13.02
CA LEU A 12 23.63 -10.24 13.16
C LEU A 12 22.58 -9.29 13.78
N LEU A 13 22.99 -8.40 14.69
CA LEU A 13 22.09 -7.40 15.29
C LEU A 13 21.67 -6.31 14.28
N ALA A 14 22.55 -5.93 13.36
CA ALA A 14 22.25 -4.93 12.34
C ALA A 14 21.18 -5.40 11.33
N ALA A 15 21.01 -6.71 11.14
CA ALA A 15 20.01 -7.27 10.23
C ALA A 15 18.56 -7.08 10.71
N CYS A 16 18.33 -6.88 12.02
CA CYS A 16 17.01 -6.58 12.58
C CYS A 16 16.78 -5.07 12.81
N GLY A 17 17.72 -4.21 12.40
CA GLY A 17 17.67 -2.76 12.59
C GLY A 17 17.08 -2.01 11.40
N GLU A 18 16.23 -2.65 10.58
CA GLU A 18 15.59 -1.96 9.46
C GLU A 18 14.78 -0.76 9.97
N THR A 19 14.82 0.34 9.21
CA THR A 19 13.98 1.48 9.54
C THR A 19 12.54 1.04 9.47
N ARG A 20 11.76 1.27 10.53
CA ARG A 20 10.38 0.84 10.59
C ARG A 20 9.61 1.34 9.36
N GLN A 21 8.84 0.44 8.74
CA GLN A 21 8.02 0.76 7.56
C GLN A 21 6.88 1.75 7.88
N ASP A 22 6.60 1.99 9.16
CA ASP A 22 5.65 3.01 9.62
C ASP A 22 6.24 4.44 9.60
N LYS A 23 7.54 4.58 9.32
CA LYS A 23 8.13 5.89 9.07
C LYS A 23 7.56 6.42 7.77
N ALA A 24 6.63 7.36 7.88
CA ALA A 24 6.12 8.11 6.75
C ALA A 24 7.30 8.64 5.92
N GLY A 25 7.23 8.43 4.60
CA GLY A 25 8.22 8.94 3.65
C GLY A 25 8.24 10.47 3.62
N VAL A 26 8.92 11.06 2.63
CA VAL A 26 9.06 12.52 2.49
C VAL A 26 7.71 13.24 2.33
N GLY A 27 6.60 12.51 2.12
CA GLY A 27 5.25 13.07 1.99
C GLY A 27 5.07 13.89 0.72
N SER A 28 5.97 13.72 -0.26
CA SER A 28 5.95 14.40 -1.56
C SER A 28 4.97 13.78 -2.57
N ASP A 29 4.17 12.81 -2.13
CA ASP A 29 3.25 12.10 -3.00
C ASP A 29 2.10 13.01 -3.42
N LYS A 30 1.73 12.92 -4.69
CA LYS A 30 0.55 13.61 -5.21
C LYS A 30 -0.72 12.88 -4.73
N PRO A 31 -1.86 13.58 -4.60
CA PRO A 31 -3.14 12.93 -4.32
C PRO A 31 -3.42 11.83 -5.34
N ALA A 32 -3.81 10.63 -4.89
CA ALA A 32 -4.07 9.50 -5.77
C ALA A 32 -5.14 9.78 -6.85
N VAL A 33 -6.10 10.65 -6.53
CA VAL A 33 -7.14 11.11 -7.46
C VAL A 33 -6.58 11.87 -8.67
N ALA A 34 -5.39 12.46 -8.56
CA ALA A 34 -4.73 13.16 -9.67
C ALA A 34 -4.41 12.22 -10.86
N GLY A 35 -4.49 10.90 -10.64
CA GLY A 35 -4.26 9.89 -11.67
C GLY A 35 -2.78 9.70 -11.97
N THR A 36 -2.49 8.75 -12.84
CA THR A 36 -1.12 8.31 -13.17
C THR A 36 -0.48 9.15 -14.28
N GLY A 37 -1.27 9.93 -15.04
CA GLY A 37 -0.81 10.65 -16.24
C GLY A 37 -0.49 9.73 -17.41
N VAL A 38 -0.73 8.42 -17.28
CA VAL A 38 -0.39 7.40 -18.28
C VAL A 38 -1.66 6.63 -18.64
N ALA A 39 -2.07 6.74 -19.90
CA ALA A 39 -3.34 6.18 -20.36
C ALA A 39 -3.44 4.65 -20.19
N VAL A 40 -2.36 3.90 -20.39
CA VAL A 40 -2.36 2.43 -20.24
C VAL A 40 -2.58 1.96 -18.80
N PHE A 41 -2.30 2.82 -17.81
CA PHE A 41 -2.54 2.54 -16.39
C PHE A 41 -3.79 3.24 -15.87
N THR A 42 -4.64 3.74 -16.76
CA THR A 42 -5.86 4.44 -16.43
C THR A 42 -7.05 3.65 -16.96
N ASP A 43 -8.01 3.34 -16.09
CA ASP A 43 -9.24 2.63 -16.46
C ASP A 43 -10.01 3.45 -17.52
N PRO A 44 -10.45 2.86 -18.64
CA PRO A 44 -11.25 3.57 -19.64
C PRO A 44 -12.47 4.28 -19.03
N GLY A 45 -12.63 5.57 -19.34
CA GLY A 45 -13.71 6.40 -18.80
C GLY A 45 -13.38 7.09 -17.47
N TRP A 46 -12.25 6.78 -16.84
CA TRP A 46 -11.77 7.48 -15.66
C TRP A 46 -11.28 8.90 -15.99
N LYS A 47 -11.66 9.88 -15.17
CA LYS A 47 -11.19 11.26 -15.26
C LYS A 47 -10.26 11.60 -14.10
N ALA A 48 -9.02 11.96 -14.41
CA ALA A 48 -8.07 12.49 -13.43
C ALA A 48 -8.65 13.70 -12.70
N GLY A 49 -8.54 13.70 -11.37
CA GLY A 49 -9.09 14.74 -10.48
C GLY A 49 -10.53 14.54 -10.04
N ASP A 50 -11.27 13.53 -10.55
CA ASP A 50 -12.64 13.25 -10.09
C ASP A 50 -12.65 12.56 -8.72
N GLN A 51 -12.74 13.36 -7.65
CA GLN A 51 -12.72 12.84 -6.28
C GLN A 51 -13.96 11.98 -5.93
N ALA A 52 -15.13 12.34 -6.45
CA ALA A 52 -16.36 11.61 -6.17
C ALA A 52 -16.36 10.25 -6.85
N GLY A 53 -15.99 10.21 -8.15
CA GLY A 53 -15.79 8.96 -8.87
C GLY A 53 -14.76 8.06 -8.19
N TRP A 54 -13.69 8.65 -7.64
CA TRP A 54 -12.57 7.90 -7.07
C TRP A 54 -13.00 7.22 -5.77
N ALA A 55 -13.67 7.96 -4.90
CA ALA A 55 -14.22 7.43 -3.65
C ALA A 55 -15.26 6.33 -3.92
N ASN A 56 -16.11 6.50 -4.94
CA ASN A 56 -17.09 5.49 -5.34
C ASN A 56 -16.43 4.20 -5.84
N HIS A 57 -15.39 4.30 -6.67
CA HIS A 57 -14.61 3.13 -7.13
C HIS A 57 -13.97 2.38 -5.96
N LEU A 58 -13.37 3.09 -5.01
CA LEU A 58 -12.79 2.46 -3.81
C LEU A 58 -13.85 1.78 -2.95
N LYS A 59 -15.01 2.43 -2.77
CA LYS A 59 -16.13 1.85 -2.03
C LYS A 59 -16.61 0.55 -2.67
N ALA A 60 -16.82 0.55 -3.99
CA ALA A 60 -17.21 -0.65 -4.72
C ALA A 60 -16.17 -1.77 -4.56
N ARG A 61 -14.88 -1.46 -4.73
CA ARG A 61 -13.78 -2.43 -4.56
C ARG A 61 -13.74 -3.02 -3.14
N ALA A 62 -13.93 -2.20 -2.11
CA ALA A 62 -13.94 -2.65 -0.72
C ALA A 62 -15.11 -3.60 -0.41
N GLN A 63 -16.18 -3.52 -1.20
CA GLN A 63 -17.38 -4.37 -1.05
C GLN A 63 -17.33 -5.64 -1.89
N TYR A 64 -16.48 -5.72 -2.92
CA TYR A 64 -16.33 -6.93 -3.71
C TYR A 64 -15.78 -8.08 -2.87
N GLY A 65 -16.45 -9.24 -2.94
CA GLY A 65 -16.14 -10.43 -2.16
C GLY A 65 -16.62 -10.39 -0.70
N GLN A 66 -17.27 -9.30 -0.27
CA GLN A 66 -17.88 -9.22 1.05
C GLN A 66 -19.24 -9.94 1.02
N ASN A 67 -19.44 -10.85 1.99
CA ASN A 67 -20.68 -11.59 2.19
C ASN A 67 -21.00 -12.66 1.14
N ASP A 68 -20.03 -13.08 0.33
CA ASP A 68 -20.19 -14.17 -0.65
C ASP A 68 -20.60 -15.52 -0.01
N HIS A 69 -20.38 -15.66 1.30
CA HIS A 69 -20.81 -16.82 2.10
C HIS A 69 -21.88 -16.47 3.14
N ALA A 70 -22.53 -15.31 3.02
CA ALA A 70 -23.65 -14.99 3.90
C ALA A 70 -24.78 -15.99 3.67
N ARG A 71 -25.25 -16.59 4.75
CA ARG A 71 -26.38 -17.51 4.72
C ARG A 71 -27.59 -16.78 4.16
N ALA A 72 -28.22 -17.31 3.11
CA ALA A 72 -29.44 -16.72 2.57
C ALA A 72 -30.49 -16.55 3.69
N PRO A 73 -31.19 -15.41 3.73
CA PRO A 73 -32.23 -15.17 4.73
C PRO A 73 -33.33 -16.24 4.62
N LYS A 74 -33.93 -16.60 5.76
CA LYS A 74 -35.05 -17.54 5.82
C LYS A 74 -36.34 -16.92 5.30
#